data_AF-A0A9D2GEU5-F1
#
_entry.id   AF-A0A9D2GEU5-F1
#
_cell.length_a   1.000
_cell.length_b   1.000
_cell.length_c   1.000
_cell.angle_alpha   90.00
_cell.angle_beta   90.00
_cell.angle_gamma   90.00
#
_symmetry.space_group_name_H-M   'P 1'
#
loop_
_entity.id
_entity.type
_entity.pdbx_description
1 polymer ?
#
loop_
_entity_poly.entity_id
_entity_poly.type
_entity_poly.pdbx_seq_one_letter_code
_entity_poly.pdbx_strand_id
1 'polypeptide(L)'
;MDILIVMFAGVLIGNRFFPPKYKKMNERLQVICTALLIFTMGISMGQRENFLRELASMGWISFLFFLFPAVVSTIFVYFLSKWFLKQKGGER
;
A
#
# COMPACT_ATOMS: atom_id res chain seq x y z
N MET A 1 -11.23 -15.38 2.50
CA MET A 1 -10.40 -15.93 3.61
C MET A 1 -9.00 -16.31 3.10
N ASP A 2 -8.92 -16.71 1.84
CA ASP A 2 -7.73 -17.20 1.15
C ASP A 2 -6.59 -16.19 1.11
N ILE A 3 -6.90 -14.90 0.88
CA ILE A 3 -5.90 -13.84 0.83
C ILE A 3 -5.14 -13.71 2.16
N LEU A 4 -5.85 -13.80 3.29
CA LEU A 4 -5.24 -13.73 4.62
C LEU A 4 -4.32 -14.92 4.88
N ILE A 5 -4.72 -16.12 4.45
CA ILE A 5 -3.92 -17.34 4.57
C ILE A 5 -2.64 -17.23 3.74
N VAL A 6 -2.74 -16.74 2.50
CA VAL A 6 -1.59 -16.54 1.62
C VAL A 6 -0.64 -15.49 2.17
N MET A 7 -1.14 -14.38 2.73
CA MET A 7 -0.32 -13.37 3.39
C MET A 7 0.44 -13.96 4.59
N PHE A 8 -0.25 -14.74 5.44
CA PHE A 8 0.36 -15.34 6.62
C PHE A 8 1.44 -16.37 6.25
N ALA A 9 1.17 -17.20 5.24
CA ALA A 9 2.13 -18.15 4.70
C ALA A 9 3.36 -17.43 4.13
N GLY A 10 3.16 -16.32 3.40
CA GLY A 10 4.25 -15.50 2.86
C GLY A 10 5.16 -14.94 3.95
N VAL A 11 4.60 -14.47 5.08
CA VAL A 11 5.37 -13.97 6.23
C VAL A 11 6.18 -15.09 6.88
N LEU A 12 5.58 -16.27 7.09
CA LEU A 12 6.26 -17.42 7.71
C LEU A 12 7.43 -17.94 6.86
N ILE A 13 7.22 -18.08 5.55
CA ILE A 13 8.24 -18.52 4.60
C ILE A 13 9.35 -17.47 4.48
N GLY A 14 8.98 -16.17 4.40
CA GLY A 14 9.92 -15.06 4.34
C GLY A 14 10.83 -14.98 5.58
N ASN A 15 10.31 -15.28 6.76
CA ASN A 15 11.07 -15.24 8.01
C ASN A 15 12.01 -16.45 8.18
N ARG A 16 11.57 -17.66 7.81
CA ARG A 16 12.32 -18.91 8.07
C ARG A 16 13.31 -19.28 6.97
N PHE A 17 13.05 -18.92 5.71
CA PHE A 17 13.61 -19.64 4.56
C PHE A 17 14.21 -18.76 3.44
N PHE A 18 14.36 -17.44 3.61
CA PHE A 18 14.76 -16.55 2.52
C PHE A 18 16.22 -16.08 2.61
N PRO A 19 17.16 -16.64 1.79
CA PRO A 19 18.53 -16.16 1.73
C PRO A 19 18.61 -14.74 1.17
N PRO A 20 19.59 -13.92 1.60
CA PRO A 20 19.76 -12.54 1.13
C PRO A 20 20.02 -12.44 -0.38
N LYS A 21 20.51 -13.52 -1.02
CA LYS A 21 20.72 -13.61 -2.47
C LYS A 21 19.41 -13.55 -3.28
N TYR A 22 18.33 -14.14 -2.78
CA TYR A 22 17.04 -14.16 -3.49
C TYR A 22 16.18 -12.94 -3.16
N LYS A 23 16.49 -12.21 -2.08
CA LYS A 23 15.77 -10.99 -1.67
C LYS A 23 15.71 -9.95 -2.78
N LYS A 24 16.84 -9.68 -3.45
CA LYS A 24 16.92 -8.68 -4.52
C LYS A 24 16.15 -9.08 -5.78
N MET A 25 16.08 -10.38 -6.07
CA MET A 25 15.28 -10.90 -7.18
C MET A 25 13.79 -10.84 -6.86
N ASN A 26 13.41 -11.21 -5.63
CA ASN A 26 12.02 -11.12 -5.16
C ASN A 26 11.51 -9.68 -5.13
N GLU A 27 12.34 -8.73 -4.71
CA GLU A 27 12.00 -7.29 -4.74
C GLU A 27 11.70 -6.82 -6.17
N ARG A 28 12.57 -7.14 -7.14
CA ARG A 28 12.35 -6.79 -8.55
C ARG A 28 11.09 -7.45 -9.11
N LEU A 29 10.91 -8.74 -8.84
CA LEU A 29 9.72 -9.48 -9.27
C LEU A 29 8.45 -8.88 -8.65
N GLN A 30 8.46 -8.55 -7.36
CA GLN A 30 7.34 -7.94 -6.66
C GLN A 30 6.98 -6.58 -7.25
N VAL A 31 7.96 -5.75 -7.57
CA VAL A 31 7.72 -4.45 -8.23
C VAL A 31 7.09 -4.65 -9.61
N ILE A 32 7.61 -5.58 -10.42
CA ILE A 32 7.05 -5.90 -11.74
C ILE A 32 5.62 -6.42 -11.61
N CYS A 33 5.36 -7.37 -10.70
CA CYS A 33 4.02 -7.88 -10.43
C CYS A 33 3.07 -6.77 -9.95
N THR A 34 3.54 -5.88 -9.09
CA THR A 34 2.74 -4.75 -8.59
C THR A 34 2.38 -3.80 -9.74
N ALA A 35 3.34 -3.50 -10.62
CA ALA A 35 3.09 -2.68 -11.80
C ALA A 35 2.06 -3.33 -12.75
N LEU A 36 2.19 -4.62 -12.99
CA LEU A 36 1.23 -5.39 -13.80
C LEU A 36 -0.17 -5.39 -13.17
N LEU A 37 -0.27 -5.61 -11.85
CA LEU A 37 -1.55 -5.58 -11.15
C LEU A 37 -2.22 -4.20 -11.22
N ILE A 38 -1.46 -3.12 -10.99
CA ILE A 38 -1.97 -1.74 -11.12
C ILE A 38 -2.44 -1.50 -12.56
N PHE A 39 -1.68 -1.96 -13.54
CA PHE A 39 -2.04 -1.83 -14.95
C PHE A 39 -3.34 -2.57 -15.28
N THR A 40 -3.50 -3.82 -14.83
CA THR A 40 -4.72 -4.59 -15.01
C THR A 40 -5.91 -3.94 -14.31
N MET A 41 -5.74 -3.41 -13.10
CA MET A 41 -6.79 -2.65 -12.41
C MET A 41 -7.19 -1.39 -13.20
N GLY A 42 -6.21 -0.68 -13.78
CA GLY A 42 -6.44 0.47 -14.64
C GLY A 42 -7.24 0.13 -15.90
N ILE A 43 -6.91 -0.98 -16.58
CA ILE A 43 -7.69 -1.46 -17.73
C ILE A 43 -9.14 -1.79 -17.31
N SER A 44 -9.32 -2.48 -16.19
CA SER A 44 -10.66 -2.82 -15.69
C SER A 44 -11.50 -1.58 -15.38
N MET A 45 -10.89 -0.50 -14.90
CA MET A 45 -11.56 0.80 -14.73
C MET A 45 -11.87 1.47 -16.08
N GLY A 46 -10.96 1.39 -17.06
CA GLY A 46 -11.17 1.98 -18.40
C GLY A 46 -12.26 1.29 -19.22
N GLN A 47 -12.52 -0.01 -18.97
CA GLN A 47 -13.62 -0.74 -19.60
C GLN A 47 -15.01 -0.37 -19.07
N ARG A 48 -15.09 0.34 -17.94
CA ARG A 48 -16.36 0.79 -17.37
C ARG A 48 -16.76 2.11 -18.03
N GLU A 49 -17.74 2.06 -18.94
CA GLU A 49 -18.22 3.25 -19.66
C GLU A 49 -18.73 4.37 -18.74
N ASN A 50 -19.28 4.00 -17.57
CA ASN A 50 -19.77 4.96 -16.59
C ASN A 50 -18.72 5.43 -15.58
N PHE A 51 -17.50 4.89 -15.55
CA PHE A 51 -16.51 5.22 -14.52
C PHE A 51 -16.13 6.71 -14.52
N LEU A 52 -15.94 7.30 -15.70
CA LEU A 52 -15.62 8.73 -15.84
C LEU A 52 -16.80 9.61 -15.41
N ARG A 53 -18.03 9.12 -15.65
CA ARG A 53 -19.27 9.83 -15.31
C ARG A 53 -19.60 9.72 -13.81
N GLU A 54 -19.31 8.58 -13.20
CA GLU A 54 -19.35 8.34 -11.75
C GLU A 54 -18.27 9.17 -11.03
N LEU A 55 -17.04 9.21 -11.57
CA LEU A 55 -15.99 10.11 -11.09
C LEU A 55 -16.36 11.58 -11.26
N ALA A 56 -16.98 11.99 -12.37
CA ALA A 56 -17.37 13.39 -12.56
C ALA A 56 -18.54 13.80 -11.65
N SER A 57 -19.52 12.91 -11.45
CA SER A 57 -20.69 13.18 -10.59
C SER A 57 -20.39 13.13 -9.10
N MET A 58 -19.47 12.25 -8.67
CA MET A 58 -19.08 12.08 -7.26
C MET A 58 -17.68 12.60 -6.94
N GLY A 59 -17.00 13.25 -7.89
CA GLY A 59 -15.57 13.56 -7.82
C GLY A 59 -15.18 14.42 -6.64
N TRP A 60 -16.01 15.41 -6.30
CA TRP A 60 -15.74 16.29 -5.17
C TRP A 60 -15.78 15.55 -3.82
N ILE A 61 -16.79 14.71 -3.64
CA ILE A 61 -16.99 13.94 -2.40
C ILE A 61 -15.89 12.87 -2.28
N SER A 62 -15.62 12.12 -3.36
CA SER A 62 -14.55 11.12 -3.40
C SER A 62 -13.16 11.72 -3.17
N PHE A 63 -12.90 12.90 -3.74
CA PHE A 63 -11.64 13.61 -3.51
C PHE A 63 -11.48 14.05 -2.06
N LEU A 64 -12.55 14.56 -1.43
CA LEU A 64 -12.51 14.96 -0.04
C LEU A 64 -12.35 13.75 0.91
N PHE A 65 -13.02 12.63 0.63
CA PHE A 65 -12.85 11.36 1.34
C PHE A 65 -11.49 10.71 1.14
N PHE A 66 -10.78 11.01 0.06
CA PHE A 66 -9.40 10.59 -0.12
C PHE A 66 -8.44 11.52 0.64
N LEU A 67 -8.59 12.84 0.44
CA LEU A 67 -7.66 13.84 0.95
C LEU A 67 -7.71 13.95 2.47
N PHE A 68 -8.91 13.98 3.05
CA PHE A 68 -9.07 14.16 4.49
C PHE A 68 -8.42 13.03 5.32
N PRO A 69 -8.71 11.74 5.09
CA PRO A 69 -8.03 10.65 5.79
C PRO A 69 -6.54 10.56 5.47
N ALA A 70 -6.11 10.88 4.25
CA ALA A 70 -4.69 10.87 3.89
C ALA A 70 -3.90 11.91 4.68
N VAL A 71 -4.41 13.14 4.78
CA VAL A 71 -3.81 14.23 5.55
C VAL A 71 -3.81 13.89 7.04
N VAL A 72 -4.95 13.46 7.59
CA VAL A 72 -5.07 13.08 9.01
C VAL A 72 -4.13 11.92 9.35
N SER A 73 -4.07 10.87 8.51
CA SER A 73 -3.15 9.75 8.68
C SER A 73 -1.68 10.20 8.65
N THR A 74 -1.33 11.10 7.72
CA THR A 74 0.05 11.62 7.61
C THR A 74 0.44 12.44 8.85
N ILE A 75 -0.44 13.33 9.32
CA ILE A 75 -0.20 14.12 10.54
C ILE A 75 -0.07 13.20 11.76
N PHE A 76 -0.95 12.20 11.86
CA PHE A 76 -0.93 11.23 12.96
C PHE A 76 0.38 10.43 12.98
N VAL A 77 0.81 9.90 11.82
CA VAL A 77 2.08 9.18 11.70
C VAL A 77 3.27 10.09 11.99
N TYR A 78 3.24 11.35 11.55
CA TYR A 78 4.31 12.31 11.86
C TYR A 78 4.39 12.59 13.37
N PHE A 79 3.26 12.80 14.03
CA PHE A 79 3.20 12.99 15.48
C PHE A 79 3.71 11.75 16.23
N LEU A 80 3.23 10.56 15.83
CA LEU A 80 3.63 9.30 16.43
C LEU A 80 5.11 9.01 16.19
N SER A 81 5.61 9.23 14.98
CA SER A 81 7.03 9.12 14.63
C SER A 81 7.87 10.06 15.50
N LYS A 82 7.47 11.32 15.64
CA LYS A 82 8.17 12.29 16.49
C LYS A 82 8.11 11.92 17.98
N TRP A 83 7.01 11.36 18.47
CA TRP A 83 6.87 10.97 19.87
C TRP A 83 7.65 9.68 20.19
N PHE A 84 7.56 8.69 19.30
CA PHE A 84 8.15 7.35 19.47
C PHE A 84 9.67 7.35 19.16
N LEU A 85 10.14 8.06 18.13
CA LEU A 85 11.58 8.18 17.86
C LEU A 85 12.27 9.17 18.80
N LYS A 86 11.59 10.21 19.31
CA LYS A 86 12.18 11.11 20.32
C LYS A 86 12.40 10.41 21.67
N GLN A 87 11.57 9.44 22.05
CA GLN A 87 11.84 8.59 23.22
C GLN A 87 13.09 7.72 23.06
N LYS A 88 13.46 7.35 21.83
CA LYS A 88 14.66 6.54 21.55
C LYS A 88 15.95 7.37 21.39
N GLY A 89 15.84 8.70 21.45
CA GLY A 89 16.96 9.64 21.34
C GLY A 89 17.53 10.13 22.67
N GLY A 90 17.18 9.48 23.79
CA GLY A 90 17.64 9.84 25.15
C GLY A 90 18.54 8.79 25.83
N GLU A 91 19.08 7.83 25.09
CA GLU A 91 20.08 6.87 25.59
C GLU A 91 21.30 6.79 24.66
N ARG A 92 21.95 7.94 24.43
CA ARG A 92 23.38 8.01 24.12
C ARG A 92 23.99 9.21 24.80
#